data_AF-A0A1B6NU90-F1
#
_entry.id   AF-A0A1B6NU90-F1
#
_cell.length_a   1.000
_cell.length_b   1.000
_cell.length_c   1.000
_cell.angle_alpha   90.00
_cell.angle_beta   90.00
_cell.angle_gamma   90.00
#
_symmetry.space_group_name_H-M   'P 1'
#
loop_
_entity.id
_entity.type
_entity.pdbx_description
1 polymer ?
#
loop_
_entity_poly.entity_id
_entity_poly.type
_entity_poly.pdbx_seq_one_letter_code
_entity_poly.pdbx_strand_id
1 'polypeptide(L)'
;LQSPQFKLLYDIYHMQIMEGDVIRTIMRDHRWFGHYHTAGNPGRNDPDDSQELNYPAICRAIRDTGYQGWVAQEFIPRDPAPQAAAASLRDAVLTCDV
;
A
#
# COMPACT_ATOMS: atom_id res chain seq x y z
N LEU A 1 4.19 -12.59 -20.71
CA LEU A 1 4.59 -11.19 -20.43
C LEU A 1 4.09 -10.17 -21.47
N GLN A 2 3.70 -10.57 -22.69
CA GLN A 2 3.22 -9.64 -23.74
C GLN A 2 1.68 -9.55 -23.84
N SER A 3 0.94 -9.91 -22.79
CA SER A 3 -0.52 -9.75 -22.78
C SER A 3 -0.90 -8.42 -22.13
N PRO A 4 -1.76 -7.60 -22.75
CA PRO A 4 -2.27 -6.38 -22.12
C PRO A 4 -3.15 -6.69 -20.88
N GLN A 5 -3.61 -7.93 -20.71
CA GLN A 5 -4.41 -8.38 -19.57
C GLN A 5 -3.58 -8.88 -18.39
N PHE A 6 -2.24 -8.84 -18.48
CA PHE A 6 -1.36 -9.27 -17.40
C PHE A 6 -0.68 -8.07 -16.74
N LYS A 7 -0.85 -7.95 -15.42
CA LYS A 7 -0.22 -6.95 -14.56
C LYS A 7 0.23 -7.60 -13.25
N LEU A 8 1.15 -6.96 -12.56
CA LEU A 8 1.61 -7.37 -11.24
C LEU A 8 0.80 -6.68 -10.14
N LEU A 9 0.61 -7.40 -9.04
CA LEU A 9 0.22 -6.84 -7.76
C LEU A 9 1.49 -6.40 -7.04
N TYR A 10 1.57 -5.12 -6.64
CA TYR A 10 2.69 -4.57 -5.91
C TYR A 10 2.32 -4.40 -4.44
N ASP A 11 2.72 -5.35 -3.60
CA ASP A 11 2.50 -5.31 -2.16
C ASP A 11 3.59 -4.49 -1.47
N ILE A 12 3.24 -3.30 -0.99
CA ILE A 12 4.22 -2.34 -0.45
C ILE A 12 4.90 -2.87 0.82
N TYR A 13 4.19 -3.66 1.64
CA TYR A 13 4.76 -4.24 2.85
C TYR A 13 5.88 -5.22 2.50
N HIS A 14 5.63 -6.12 1.55
CA HIS A 14 6.66 -7.06 1.09
C HIS A 14 7.83 -6.36 0.41
N MET A 15 7.54 -5.37 -0.43
CA MET A 15 8.58 -4.66 -1.18
C MET A 15 9.48 -3.82 -0.28
N GLN A 16 8.95 -3.27 0.82
CA GLN A 16 9.76 -2.59 1.83
C GLN A 16 10.80 -3.53 2.45
N ILE A 17 10.40 -4.76 2.80
CA ILE A 17 11.29 -5.75 3.43
C ILE A 17 12.35 -6.26 2.45
N MET A 18 11.95 -6.52 1.20
CA MET A 18 12.82 -7.20 0.23
C MET A 18 13.77 -6.25 -0.49
N GLU A 19 13.29 -5.06 -0.87
CA GLU A 19 14.01 -4.16 -1.77
C GLU A 19 14.15 -2.74 -1.20
N GLY A 20 13.18 -2.32 -0.39
CA GLY A 20 13.04 -0.92 0.00
C GLY A 20 12.78 -0.02 -1.21
N ASP A 21 13.18 1.24 -1.09
CA ASP A 21 13.13 2.24 -2.17
C ASP A 21 11.77 2.38 -2.90
N VAL A 22 10.69 2.20 -2.13
CA VAL A 22 9.32 2.01 -2.62
C VAL A 22 8.88 3.09 -3.60
N ILE A 23 9.05 4.37 -3.28
CA ILE A 23 8.56 5.48 -4.11
C ILE A 23 9.25 5.51 -5.47
N ARG A 24 10.59 5.36 -5.51
CA ARG A 24 11.33 5.38 -6.78
C ARG A 24 10.96 4.18 -7.65
N THR A 25 10.75 3.01 -7.05
CA THR A 25 10.31 1.81 -7.76
C THR A 25 8.90 1.98 -8.34
N ILE A 26 7.94 2.50 -7.55
CA ILE A 26 6.59 2.80 -8.03
C ILE A 26 6.63 3.74 -9.23
N MET A 27 7.31 4.87 -9.12
CA MET A 27 7.39 5.86 -10.20
C MET A 27 8.01 5.27 -11.48
N ARG A 28 9.04 4.44 -11.36
CA ARG A 28 9.76 3.85 -12.51
C ARG A 28 8.96 2.76 -13.21
N ASP A 29 8.26 1.93 -12.43
CA ASP A 29 7.74 0.63 -12.88
C ASP A 29 6.21 0.53 -12.87
N HIS A 30 5.49 1.60 -12.49
CA HIS A 30 4.02 1.66 -12.42
C HIS A 30 3.29 1.03 -13.62
N ARG A 31 3.82 1.20 -14.85
CA ARG A 31 3.22 0.62 -16.06
C ARG A 31 2.99 -0.90 -15.98
N TRP A 32 3.69 -1.60 -15.10
CA TRP A 32 3.56 -3.04 -14.86
C TRP A 32 2.63 -3.39 -13.71
N PHE A 33 2.30 -2.43 -12.85
CA PHE A 33 1.49 -2.62 -11.66
C PHE A 33 0.01 -2.38 -11.98
N GLY A 34 -0.83 -3.34 -11.65
CA GLY A 34 -2.28 -3.27 -11.83
C GLY A 34 -3.04 -3.14 -10.52
N HIS A 35 -2.37 -3.42 -9.40
CA HIS A 35 -2.97 -3.35 -8.06
C HIS A 35 -1.90 -3.12 -6.99
N TYR A 36 -2.30 -2.51 -5.87
CA TYR A 36 -1.43 -2.22 -4.73
C TYR A 36 -2.04 -2.73 -3.44
N HIS A 37 -1.21 -3.31 -2.57
CA HIS A 37 -1.58 -3.70 -1.21
C HIS A 37 -0.78 -2.88 -0.19
N THR A 38 -1.36 -2.66 0.98
CA THR A 38 -0.79 -1.84 2.06
C THR A 38 -0.87 -2.56 3.41
N ALA A 39 0.18 -2.38 4.21
CA ALA A 39 0.26 -2.72 5.64
C ALA A 39 1.45 -2.02 6.30
N GLY A 40 1.39 -1.79 7.61
CA GLY A 40 2.52 -1.24 8.37
C GLY A 40 3.68 -2.24 8.51
N ASN A 41 4.92 -1.76 8.35
CA ASN A 41 6.15 -2.56 8.54
C ASN A 41 6.84 -2.19 9.88
N PRO A 42 7.26 -3.14 10.74
CA PRO A 42 7.50 -4.58 10.50
C PRO A 42 6.39 -5.57 10.92
N GLY A 43 5.24 -5.10 11.42
CA GLY A 43 4.23 -5.99 12.03
C GLY A 43 3.15 -6.55 11.09
N ARG A 44 3.05 -6.04 9.86
CA ARG A 44 1.88 -6.21 8.97
C ARG A 44 0.57 -5.80 9.66
N ASN A 45 0.65 -4.75 10.47
CA ASN A 45 -0.49 -4.15 11.15
C ASN A 45 -0.86 -2.79 10.54
N ASP A 46 -1.47 -1.91 11.32
CA ASP A 46 -2.01 -0.63 10.89
C ASP A 46 -0.94 0.24 10.17
N PRO A 47 -1.25 0.78 8.97
CA PRO A 47 -0.36 1.66 8.21
C PRO A 47 -0.39 3.10 8.75
N ASP A 48 0.05 3.29 9.99
CA ASP A 48 0.00 4.59 10.70
C ASP A 48 1.38 5.15 11.07
N ASP A 49 1.46 6.11 12.00
CA ASP A 49 2.71 6.77 12.39
C ASP A 49 3.60 5.94 13.34
N SER A 50 3.16 4.74 13.75
CA SER A 50 3.94 3.85 14.64
C SER A 50 4.90 2.91 13.89
N GLN A 51 4.90 2.98 12.56
CA GLN A 51 5.66 2.11 11.65
C GLN A 51 6.53 2.96 10.70
N GLU A 52 7.39 2.32 9.90
CA GLU A 52 8.48 3.02 9.19
C GLU A 52 8.13 3.62 7.81
N LEU A 53 7.03 3.21 7.17
CA LEU A 53 6.60 3.63 5.83
C LEU A 53 5.75 4.91 5.86
N ASN A 54 6.15 5.95 5.12
CA ASN A 54 5.31 7.13 4.96
C ASN A 54 4.24 6.92 3.88
N TYR A 55 3.09 6.33 4.25
CA TYR A 55 1.98 6.05 3.33
C TYR A 55 1.41 7.29 2.63
N PRO A 56 1.24 8.46 3.28
CA PRO A 56 0.82 9.67 2.57
C PRO A 56 1.73 10.05 1.39
N ALA A 57 3.06 9.88 1.54
CA ALA A 57 4.00 10.13 0.46
C ALA A 57 3.96 9.04 -0.63
N ILE A 58 3.83 7.79 -0.23
CA ILE A 58 3.73 6.65 -1.15
C ILE A 58 2.46 6.76 -2.01
N CYS A 59 1.30 7.04 -1.41
CA CYS A 59 0.06 7.19 -2.14
C CYS A 59 0.05 8.42 -3.05
N ARG A 60 0.67 9.54 -2.65
CA ARG A 60 0.94 10.66 -3.57
C ARG A 60 1.70 10.19 -4.81
N ALA A 61 2.77 9.42 -4.64
CA ALA A 61 3.54 8.91 -5.76
C ALA A 61 2.73 7.96 -6.66
N ILE A 62 1.82 7.15 -6.11
CA ILE A 62 0.90 6.31 -6.90
C ILE A 62 -0.09 7.17 -7.69
N ARG A 63 -0.61 8.25 -7.10
CA ARG A 63 -1.50 9.19 -7.83
C ARG A 63 -0.80 9.88 -8.98
N ASP A 64 0.44 10.31 -8.75
CA ASP A 64 1.24 11.03 -9.74
C ASP A 64 1.58 10.15 -10.97
N THR A 65 1.46 8.82 -10.86
CA THR A 65 1.59 7.92 -12.03
C THR A 65 0.33 7.84 -12.87
N GLY A 66 -0.79 8.43 -12.42
CA GLY A 66 -2.10 8.37 -13.07
C GLY A 66 -2.87 7.08 -12.79
N TYR A 67 -2.54 6.34 -11.71
CA TYR A 67 -3.29 5.15 -11.31
C TYR A 67 -4.74 5.52 -10.96
N GLN A 68 -5.70 4.74 -11.47
CA GLN A 68 -7.15 4.93 -11.24
C GLN A 68 -7.82 3.68 -10.65
N GLY A 69 -7.01 2.72 -10.20
CA GLY A 69 -7.52 1.50 -9.57
C GLY A 69 -7.68 1.66 -8.07
N TRP A 70 -7.89 0.53 -7.40
CA TRP A 70 -8.06 0.49 -5.94
C TRP A 70 -6.76 0.13 -5.23
N VAL A 71 -6.64 0.53 -3.97
CA VAL A 71 -5.58 0.10 -3.05
C VAL A 71 -6.20 -0.78 -1.98
N ALA A 72 -5.72 -2.01 -1.85
CA ALA A 72 -6.19 -2.91 -0.82
C ALA A 72 -5.49 -2.66 0.51
N GLN A 73 -6.27 -2.78 1.59
CA GLN A 73 -5.80 -2.72 2.97
C GLN A 73 -5.61 -4.16 3.46
N GLU A 74 -4.39 -4.69 3.39
CA GLU A 74 -4.07 -6.10 3.70
C GLU A 74 -3.22 -6.19 4.97
N PHE A 75 -3.81 -5.76 6.08
CA PHE A 75 -3.18 -5.76 7.38
C PHE A 75 -4.07 -6.38 8.46
N ILE A 76 -3.45 -6.77 9.57
CA ILE A 76 -4.16 -7.24 10.76
C ILE A 76 -4.17 -6.09 11.77
N PRO A 77 -5.33 -5.51 12.13
CA PRO A 77 -5.39 -4.46 13.15
C PRO A 77 -4.71 -4.90 14.45
N ARG A 78 -3.92 -4.02 15.08
CA ARG A 78 -3.28 -4.33 16.38
C ARG A 78 -4.29 -4.63 17.47
N ASP A 79 -5.41 -3.91 17.48
CA ASP A 79 -6.54 -4.20 18.36
C ASP A 79 -7.62 -4.98 17.58
N PRO A 80 -7.85 -6.27 17.91
CA PRO A 80 -8.83 -7.09 17.21
C PRO A 80 -10.27 -6.82 17.63
N ALA A 81 -10.51 -5.95 18.62
CA ALA A 81 -11.88 -5.58 19.01
C ALA A 81 -12.62 -5.00 17.80
N PRO A 82 -13.86 -5.44 17.48
CA PRO A 82 -14.54 -5.08 16.23
C PRO A 82 -14.60 -3.57 15.95
N GLN A 83 -14.82 -2.74 16.97
CA GLN A 83 -14.87 -1.28 16.83
C GLN A 83 -13.48 -0.69 16.52
N ALA A 84 -12.43 -1.19 17.17
CA ALA A 84 -11.07 -0.74 16.94
C ALA A 84 -10.59 -1.20 15.55
N ALA A 85 -10.82 -2.46 15.19
CA ALA A 85 -10.53 -2.97 13.86
C ALA A 85 -11.23 -2.19 12.73
N ALA A 86 -12.49 -1.79 12.93
CA ALA A 86 -13.20 -0.95 11.98
C ALA A 86 -12.63 0.48 11.90
N ALA A 87 -12.20 1.05 13.03
CA ALA A 87 -11.54 2.36 13.06
C ALA A 87 -10.18 2.31 12.34
N SER A 88 -9.37 1.29 12.62
CA SER A 88 -8.12 1.00 11.91
C SER A 88 -8.30 0.93 10.40
N LEU A 89 -9.31 0.18 9.93
CA LEU A 89 -9.61 0.10 8.49
C LEU A 89 -10.01 1.46 7.91
N ARG A 90 -10.83 2.22 8.63
CA ARG A 90 -11.23 3.58 8.21
C ARG A 90 -10.02 4.49 8.07
N ASP A 91 -9.14 4.51 9.05
CA ASP A 91 -7.94 5.36 9.06
C ASP A 91 -6.97 4.97 7.95
N ALA A 92 -6.82 3.66 7.70
CA ALA A 92 -6.02 3.14 6.61
C ALA A 92 -6.57 3.56 5.24
N VAL A 93 -7.89 3.51 5.02
CA VAL A 93 -8.53 4.01 3.79
C VAL A 93 -8.30 5.51 3.60
N LEU A 94 -8.42 6.32 4.67
CA LEU A 94 -8.19 7.77 4.59
C LEU A 94 -6.72 8.12 4.31
N THR A 95 -5.79 7.35 4.88
CA THR A 95 -4.35 7.57 4.73
C THR A 95 -3.86 7.14 3.35
N CYS A 96 -4.39 6.02 2.85
CA CYS A 96 -3.93 5.34 1.64
C CYS A 96 -4.74 5.66 0.37
N ASP A 97 -5.45 6.79 0.35
CA ASP A 97 -6.29 7.21 -0.77
C ASP A 97 -5.47 7.56 -2.03
N VAL A 98 -5.93 7.11 -3.20
CA VAL A 98 -5.28 7.32 -4.51
C VAL A 98 -6.29 7.84 -5.54
#